data_AF-A0A6A7GCG7-F1
#
_entry.id   AF-A0A6A7GCG7-F1
#
_cell.length_a   1.000
_cell.length_b   1.000
_cell.length_c   1.000
_cell.angle_alpha   90.00
_cell.angle_beta   90.00
_cell.angle_gamma   90.00
#
_symmetry.space_group_name_H-M   'P 1'
#
loop_
_entity.id
_entity.type
_entity.pdbx_description
1 polymer ?
#
loop_
_entity_poly.entity_id
_entity_poly.type
_entity_poly.pdbx_seq_one_letter_code
_entity_poly.pdbx_strand_id
1 'polypeptide(L)'
;MSRGQSTSRYRADNFNKYKGGDSGKFFGEKESELRLQTSLEDDAIDQKYGFNRHKEHNERVGWLLNMHQTEILDEDKRLLSAVDFYFIEEDGTRFKVSMPYRPYFYVITKPEVRQDVTTFLSKKFSGQLASVEIVRKEDLDLDNHLVGLKQTLIKLSFLTTNDLMKVRQPLLSGVRRNREAAKSRSVYADLLAGVNVDSADTSKRSQDYFESIIDIREYDVPYHVRVSIDLRVTVGRWYSVRGGGSSGVPVITHRKDILVWPDCIVFAYDIETTKLPLKFPDSSTDQIMMISYMIDAQGYLITNREIVSQDVEDFEYTPRPEFEGPFIVFNEPNEMALIQRFFDHIMEVRPHIFVTYNGDFFDWPF
;
A
#
# COMPACT_ATOMS: atom_id res chain seq x y z
N MET A 1 13.87 7.89 -24.38
CA MET A 1 13.86 6.86 -23.32
C MET A 1 13.48 7.52 -22.00
N SER A 2 12.18 7.70 -21.79
CA SER A 2 11.62 8.27 -20.56
C SER A 2 11.17 7.12 -19.68
N ARG A 3 11.71 7.03 -18.47
CA ARG A 3 11.29 6.04 -17.47
C ARG A 3 9.93 6.50 -16.92
N GLY A 4 8.86 5.82 -17.32
CA GLY A 4 7.53 6.00 -16.74
C GLY A 4 7.55 5.60 -15.27
N GLN A 5 7.46 6.59 -14.39
CA GLN A 5 7.13 6.36 -12.98
C GLN A 5 5.64 6.01 -12.91
N SER A 6 5.34 4.75 -12.56
CA SER A 6 4.01 4.35 -12.11
C SER A 6 3.73 5.03 -10.76
N THR A 7 3.23 6.26 -10.80
CA THR A 7 2.64 6.90 -9.62
C THR A 7 1.18 6.51 -9.55
N SER A 8 0.88 5.34 -8.97
CA SER A 8 -0.43 5.13 -8.37
C SER A 8 -0.60 6.24 -7.32
N ARG A 9 -1.42 7.25 -7.63
CA ARG A 9 -1.76 8.29 -6.68
C ARG A 9 -2.61 7.65 -5.60
N TYR A 10 -1.95 7.23 -4.53
CA TYR A 10 -2.59 6.98 -3.25
C TYR A 10 -3.45 8.20 -2.91
N ARG A 11 -4.78 8.01 -2.82
CA ARG A 11 -5.69 9.06 -2.32
C ARG A 11 -5.24 9.37 -0.90
N ALA A 12 -4.67 10.56 -0.71
CA ALA A 12 -4.43 11.08 0.63
C ALA A 12 -5.79 11.40 1.24
N ASP A 13 -6.18 10.69 2.29
CA ASP A 13 -7.34 11.07 3.08
C ASP A 13 -7.11 12.48 3.65
N ASN A 14 -7.96 13.42 3.25
CA ASN A 14 -7.95 14.80 3.74
C ASN A 14 -8.50 14.84 5.18
N PHE A 15 -7.76 14.29 6.15
CA PHE A 15 -8.03 14.46 7.58
C PHE A 15 -7.22 15.64 8.12
N ASN A 16 -7.66 16.87 7.83
CA ASN A 16 -7.21 18.00 8.65
C ASN A 16 -8.24 19.14 8.68
N LYS A 17 -9.15 19.04 9.65
CA LYS A 17 -9.73 20.17 10.38
C LYS A 17 -10.60 19.59 11.48
N TYR A 18 -10.13 19.54 12.72
CA TYR A 18 -10.92 19.86 13.92
C TYR A 18 -9.94 19.96 15.11
N LYS A 19 -9.90 21.14 15.73
CA LYS A 19 -9.09 21.44 16.92
C LYS A 19 -9.83 20.99 18.17
N GLY A 20 -9.12 20.26 19.03
CA GLY A 20 -9.06 20.45 20.49
C GLY A 20 -10.29 20.09 21.33
N GLY A 21 -10.22 18.96 22.04
CA GLY A 21 -11.07 18.64 23.18
C GLY A 21 -10.86 17.20 23.65
N ASP A 22 -10.54 17.03 24.94
CA ASP A 22 -10.15 15.80 25.62
C ASP A 22 -11.15 14.63 25.42
N SER A 23 -10.88 13.77 24.42
CA SER A 23 -11.79 12.70 23.97
C SER A 23 -11.05 11.54 23.27
N GLY A 24 -9.76 11.36 23.55
CA GLY A 24 -8.85 10.52 22.75
C GLY A 24 -9.20 9.03 22.64
N LYS A 25 -9.90 8.44 23.62
CA LYS A 25 -10.32 7.02 23.55
C LYS A 25 -11.54 6.79 22.65
N PHE A 26 -12.57 7.62 22.80
CA PHE A 26 -13.82 7.49 22.04
C PHE A 26 -13.61 7.77 20.54
N PHE A 27 -12.71 8.71 20.21
CA PHE A 27 -12.32 8.96 18.83
C PHE A 27 -11.48 7.83 18.23
N GLY A 28 -10.58 7.21 19.02
CA GLY A 28 -9.74 6.11 18.55
C GLY A 28 -10.51 4.81 18.25
N GLU A 29 -11.56 4.53 19.02
CA GLU A 29 -12.46 3.40 18.77
C GLU A 29 -13.26 3.61 17.47
N LYS A 30 -13.84 4.79 17.28
CA LYS A 30 -14.58 5.14 16.05
C LYS A 30 -13.71 5.12 14.80
N GLU A 31 -12.45 5.55 14.90
CA GLU A 31 -11.47 5.51 13.81
C GLU A 31 -11.11 4.07 13.42
N SER A 32 -11.01 3.20 14.43
CA SER A 32 -10.70 1.77 14.24
C SER A 32 -11.88 0.99 13.66
N GLU A 33 -13.10 1.31 14.09
CA GLU A 33 -14.33 0.75 13.53
C GLU A 33 -14.49 1.11 12.06
N LEU A 34 -14.21 2.37 11.68
CA LEU A 34 -14.27 2.80 10.28
C LEU A 34 -13.28 2.01 9.41
N ARG A 35 -12.03 1.82 9.86
CA ARG A 35 -11.03 1.04 9.12
C ARG A 35 -11.42 -0.43 8.98
N LEU A 36 -11.98 -1.01 10.04
CA LEU A 36 -12.51 -2.37 9.98
C LEU A 36 -13.66 -2.47 8.98
N GLN A 37 -14.56 -1.49 8.97
CA GLN A 37 -15.67 -1.43 8.01
C GLN A 37 -15.14 -1.38 6.57
N THR A 38 -14.16 -0.52 6.28
CA THR A 38 -13.52 -0.47 4.96
C THR A 38 -12.93 -1.83 4.57
N SER A 39 -12.21 -2.50 5.47
CA SER A 39 -11.68 -3.84 5.18
C SER A 39 -12.77 -4.89 4.90
N LEU A 40 -13.93 -4.80 5.55
CA LEU A 40 -15.05 -5.71 5.32
C LEU A 40 -15.76 -5.41 3.99
N GLU A 41 -15.85 -4.14 3.60
CA GLU A 41 -16.38 -3.71 2.31
C GLU A 41 -15.47 -4.17 1.16
N ASP A 42 -14.14 -4.03 1.32
CA ASP A 42 -13.15 -4.53 0.37
C ASP A 42 -13.24 -6.05 0.21
N ASP A 43 -13.36 -6.80 1.32
CA ASP A 43 -13.59 -8.25 1.31
C ASP A 43 -14.86 -8.64 0.52
N ALA A 44 -15.94 -7.88 0.67
CA ALA A 44 -17.19 -8.12 -0.03
C ALA A 44 -17.08 -7.85 -1.53
N ILE A 45 -16.30 -6.84 -1.94
CA ILE A 45 -16.00 -6.56 -3.35
C ILE A 45 -15.13 -7.69 -3.93
N ASP A 46 -14.04 -8.05 -3.26
CA ASP A 46 -13.12 -9.12 -3.67
C ASP A 46 -13.85 -10.45 -3.88
N GLN A 47 -14.81 -10.78 -3.01
CA GLN A 47 -15.62 -11.98 -3.14
C GLN A 47 -16.45 -12.00 -4.43
N LYS A 48 -16.97 -10.85 -4.88
CA LYS A 48 -17.71 -10.76 -6.15
C LYS A 48 -16.82 -11.08 -7.36
N TYR A 49 -15.52 -10.78 -7.26
CA TYR A 49 -14.50 -11.15 -8.26
C TYR A 49 -13.93 -12.55 -8.06
N GLY A 50 -14.45 -13.33 -7.10
CA GLY A 50 -14.04 -14.71 -6.83
C GLY A 50 -12.85 -14.86 -5.87
N PHE A 51 -12.31 -13.75 -5.34
CA PHE A 51 -11.19 -13.79 -4.40
C PHE A 51 -11.67 -14.08 -2.98
N ASN A 52 -11.98 -15.35 -2.72
CA ASN A 52 -12.34 -15.81 -1.38
C ASN A 52 -11.09 -15.96 -0.51
N ARG A 53 -11.20 -15.56 0.77
CA ARG A 53 -10.08 -15.64 1.72
C ARG A 53 -9.82 -17.10 2.12
N HIS A 54 -8.64 -17.61 1.79
CA HIS A 54 -8.18 -18.95 2.12
C HIS A 54 -7.78 -19.06 3.59
N LYS A 55 -8.55 -19.81 4.38
CA LYS A 55 -8.30 -19.98 5.83
C LYS A 55 -7.85 -21.39 6.21
N GLU A 56 -8.14 -22.37 5.36
CA GLU A 56 -7.92 -23.79 5.61
C GLU A 56 -6.43 -24.17 5.49
N HIS A 57 -6.04 -25.26 6.16
CA HIS A 57 -4.65 -25.76 6.14
C HIS A 57 -4.29 -26.54 4.86
N ASN A 58 -5.26 -26.86 4.02
CA ASN A 58 -5.00 -27.43 2.70
C ASN A 58 -4.12 -26.49 1.88
N GLU A 59 -3.24 -27.12 1.14
CA GLU A 59 -2.29 -26.44 0.26
C GLU A 59 -2.99 -26.10 -1.05
N ARG A 60 -2.86 -24.83 -1.45
CA ARG A 60 -3.26 -24.31 -2.75
C ARG A 60 -2.05 -23.75 -3.45
N VAL A 61 -1.98 -23.94 -4.76
CA VAL A 61 -0.83 -23.49 -5.56
C VAL A 61 -1.33 -22.39 -6.48
N GLY A 62 -0.87 -21.17 -6.23
CA GLY A 62 -1.35 -19.99 -6.94
C GLY A 62 -0.21 -19.11 -7.42
N TRP A 63 -0.41 -18.49 -8.57
CA TRP A 63 0.40 -17.40 -9.09
C TRP A 63 -0.05 -16.09 -8.44
N LEU A 64 0.89 -15.38 -7.82
CA LEU A 64 0.60 -14.13 -7.13
C LEU A 64 0.36 -13.00 -8.14
N LEU A 65 -0.90 -12.61 -8.31
CA LEU A 65 -1.36 -11.54 -9.20
C LEU A 65 -1.13 -10.15 -8.61
N ASN A 66 -1.53 -9.95 -7.34
CA ASN A 66 -1.53 -8.61 -6.73
C ASN A 66 -1.35 -8.69 -5.20
N MET A 67 -1.04 -7.56 -4.57
CA MET A 67 -0.99 -7.44 -3.12
C MET A 67 -1.38 -6.05 -2.64
N HIS A 68 -2.16 -5.97 -1.57
CA HIS A 68 -2.62 -4.70 -0.97
C HIS A 68 -2.54 -4.71 0.55
N GLN A 69 -2.29 -3.55 1.14
CA GLN A 69 -2.34 -3.40 2.59
C GLN A 69 -3.79 -3.49 3.08
N THR A 70 -4.01 -4.18 4.18
CA THR A 70 -5.30 -4.28 4.87
C THR A 70 -5.11 -4.32 6.39
N GLU A 71 -6.22 -4.36 7.14
CA GLU A 71 -6.22 -4.60 8.59
C GLU A 71 -7.12 -5.81 8.90
N ILE A 72 -6.65 -6.69 9.79
CA ILE A 72 -7.40 -7.86 10.24
C ILE A 72 -7.51 -7.87 11.76
N LEU A 73 -8.48 -8.60 12.30
CA LEU A 73 -8.59 -8.80 13.75
C LEU A 73 -7.74 -10.00 14.19
N ASP A 74 -7.01 -9.84 15.29
CA ASP A 74 -6.39 -10.95 16.01
C ASP A 74 -7.39 -11.70 16.92
N GLU A 75 -6.91 -12.73 17.62
CA GLU A 75 -7.70 -13.51 18.58
C GLU A 75 -8.27 -12.64 19.73
N ASP A 76 -7.55 -11.58 20.10
CA ASP A 76 -7.93 -10.60 21.13
C ASP A 76 -8.86 -9.50 20.57
N LYS A 77 -9.32 -9.62 19.32
CA LYS A 77 -10.14 -8.62 18.59
C LYS A 77 -9.47 -7.25 18.44
N ARG A 78 -8.14 -7.21 18.38
CA ARG A 78 -7.36 -6.02 18.08
C ARG A 78 -7.05 -5.97 16.60
N LEU A 79 -7.02 -4.77 16.04
CA LEU A 79 -6.59 -4.56 14.67
C LEU A 79 -5.08 -4.82 14.53
N LEU A 80 -4.74 -5.61 13.53
CA LEU A 80 -3.39 -5.87 13.07
C LEU A 80 -3.27 -5.43 11.62
N SER A 81 -2.18 -4.75 11.28
CA SER A 81 -1.85 -4.55 9.87
C SER A 81 -1.48 -5.89 9.22
N ALA A 82 -1.98 -6.08 8.01
CA ALA A 82 -1.74 -7.27 7.19
C ALA A 82 -1.62 -6.89 5.72
N VAL A 83 -1.11 -7.82 4.91
CA VAL A 83 -1.13 -7.69 3.45
C VAL A 83 -1.99 -8.79 2.89
N ASP A 84 -3.00 -8.42 2.11
CA ASP A 84 -3.75 -9.36 1.29
C ASP A 84 -2.96 -9.66 0.03
N PHE A 85 -2.72 -10.94 -0.21
CA PHE A 85 -2.08 -11.47 -1.41
C PHE A 85 -3.13 -12.19 -2.26
N TYR A 86 -3.24 -11.81 -3.53
CA TYR A 86 -4.27 -12.26 -4.48
C TYR A 86 -3.67 -13.26 -5.47
N PHE A 87 -4.21 -14.46 -5.53
CA PHE A 87 -3.68 -15.58 -6.29
C PHE A 87 -4.65 -16.09 -7.35
N ILE A 88 -4.08 -16.56 -8.46
CA ILE A 88 -4.78 -17.30 -9.52
C ILE A 88 -4.15 -18.71 -9.61
N GLU A 89 -4.98 -19.75 -9.58
CA GLU A 89 -4.53 -21.14 -9.78
C GLU A 89 -4.49 -21.50 -11.27
N GLU A 90 -3.89 -22.63 -11.63
CA GLU A 90 -3.75 -23.05 -13.04
C GLU A 90 -5.09 -23.25 -13.76
N ASP A 91 -6.16 -23.58 -13.02
CA ASP A 91 -7.51 -23.75 -13.55
C ASP A 91 -8.32 -22.43 -13.64
N GLY A 92 -7.69 -21.30 -13.35
CA GLY A 92 -8.32 -19.98 -13.32
C GLY A 92 -9.12 -19.68 -12.05
N THR A 93 -9.18 -20.61 -11.10
CA THR A 93 -9.78 -20.34 -9.79
C THR A 93 -8.93 -19.33 -9.00
N ARG A 94 -9.59 -18.60 -8.11
CA ARG A 94 -9.01 -17.43 -7.47
C ARG A 94 -9.12 -17.55 -5.97
N PHE A 95 -8.15 -16.98 -5.27
CA PHE A 95 -8.22 -16.84 -3.83
C PHE A 95 -7.32 -15.74 -3.33
N LYS A 96 -7.57 -15.31 -2.10
CA LYS A 96 -6.65 -14.41 -1.40
C LYS A 96 -6.26 -14.96 -0.05
N VAL A 97 -5.16 -14.47 0.51
CA VAL A 97 -4.73 -14.78 1.87
C VAL A 97 -4.17 -13.53 2.53
N SER A 98 -4.49 -13.35 3.81
CA SER A 98 -4.01 -12.20 4.59
C SER A 98 -2.82 -12.60 5.44
N MET A 99 -1.69 -11.94 5.22
CA MET A 99 -0.47 -12.14 6.00
C MET A 99 -0.35 -11.02 7.06
N PRO A 100 -0.66 -11.28 8.34
CA PRO A 100 -0.39 -10.32 9.40
C PRO A 100 1.12 -10.13 9.55
N TYR A 101 1.55 -8.87 9.64
CA TYR A 101 2.96 -8.54 9.84
C TYR A 101 3.10 -7.26 10.64
N ARG A 102 3.95 -7.26 11.67
CA ARG A 102 4.11 -6.08 12.53
C ARG A 102 4.91 -5.00 11.80
N PRO A 103 4.34 -3.80 11.54
CA PRO A 103 5.13 -2.68 11.04
C PRO A 103 6.25 -2.35 12.01
N TYR A 104 7.38 -1.86 11.52
CA TYR A 104 8.48 -1.44 12.38
C TYR A 104 9.36 -0.36 11.74
N PHE A 105 10.11 0.34 12.59
CA PHE A 105 11.25 1.15 12.19
C PHE A 105 12.33 1.12 13.28
N TYR A 106 13.50 1.71 12.99
CA TYR A 106 14.64 1.69 13.90
C TYR A 106 14.94 3.06 14.49
N VAL A 107 15.48 3.05 15.71
CA VAL A 107 15.98 4.24 16.41
C VAL A 107 17.47 4.07 16.69
N ILE A 108 18.24 5.11 16.38
CA ILE A 108 19.66 5.24 16.72
C ILE A 108 19.77 6.14 17.95
N THR A 109 20.52 5.68 18.95
CA THR A 109 20.72 6.38 20.22
C THR A 109 22.20 6.41 20.56
N LYS A 110 22.56 7.30 21.48
CA LYS A 110 23.90 7.31 22.07
C LYS A 110 24.19 5.97 22.79
N PRO A 111 25.34 5.32 22.54
CA PRO A 111 25.63 3.99 23.08
C PRO A 111 25.53 3.87 24.60
N GLU A 112 25.94 4.91 25.32
CA GLU A 112 26.06 4.94 26.78
C GLU A 112 24.71 4.86 27.51
N VAL A 113 23.62 5.31 26.89
CA VAL A 113 22.27 5.34 27.50
C VAL A 113 21.26 4.48 26.75
N ARG A 114 21.73 3.58 25.88
CA ARG A 114 20.85 2.79 25.00
C ARG A 114 19.80 1.98 25.77
N GLN A 115 20.19 1.36 26.88
CA GLN A 115 19.28 0.55 27.70
C GLN A 115 18.20 1.41 28.37
N ASP A 116 18.58 2.59 28.85
CA ASP A 116 17.67 3.52 29.47
C ASP A 116 16.69 4.12 28.44
N VAL A 117 17.18 4.48 27.25
CA VAL A 117 16.34 4.95 26.14
C VAL A 117 15.36 3.85 25.71
N THR A 118 15.78 2.59 25.66
CA THR A 118 14.92 1.44 25.35
C THR A 118 13.75 1.35 26.35
N THR A 119 14.06 1.41 27.65
CA THR A 119 13.05 1.37 28.72
C THR A 119 12.15 2.61 28.70
N PHE A 120 12.71 3.77 28.41
CA PHE A 120 11.98 5.02 28.28
C PHE A 120 10.99 5.00 27.11
N LEU A 121 11.41 4.53 25.92
CA LEU A 121 10.53 4.42 24.75
C LEU A 121 9.38 3.46 25.01
N SER A 122 9.66 2.32 25.64
CA SER A 122 8.63 1.34 26.03
C SER A 122 7.59 1.94 26.99
N LYS A 123 8.02 2.72 27.99
CA LYS A 123 7.10 3.39 28.93
C LYS A 123 6.34 4.54 28.28
N LYS A 124 7.01 5.39 27.49
CA LYS A 124 6.44 6.60 26.88
C LYS A 124 5.36 6.28 25.85
N PHE A 125 5.55 5.24 25.05
CA PHE A 125 4.62 4.82 24.00
C PHE A 125 3.91 3.50 24.35
N SER A 126 3.69 3.27 25.65
CA SER A 126 2.93 2.12 26.14
C SER A 126 1.52 2.10 25.52
N GLY A 127 1.11 0.94 25.02
CA GLY A 127 -0.17 0.76 24.32
C GLY A 127 -0.13 1.02 22.81
N GLN A 128 0.94 1.64 22.28
CA GLN A 128 1.16 1.79 20.83
C GLN A 128 2.23 0.82 20.30
N LEU A 129 3.21 0.49 21.15
CA LEU A 129 4.27 -0.45 20.82
C LEU A 129 3.85 -1.89 21.10
N ALA A 130 4.04 -2.75 20.10
CA ALA A 130 3.90 -4.20 20.25
C ALA A 130 5.16 -4.84 20.86
N SER A 131 6.34 -4.35 20.48
CA SER A 131 7.63 -4.79 21.05
C SER A 131 8.73 -3.74 20.83
N VAL A 132 9.75 -3.80 21.70
CA VAL A 132 10.96 -2.99 21.62
C VAL A 132 12.15 -3.93 21.78
N GLU A 133 13.01 -4.01 20.75
CA GLU A 133 14.10 -4.97 20.69
C GLU A 133 15.41 -4.29 20.30
N ILE A 134 16.53 -4.70 20.91
CA ILE A 134 17.86 -4.25 20.48
C ILE A 134 18.36 -5.19 19.39
N VAL A 135 18.66 -4.65 18.22
CA VAL A 135 19.12 -5.42 17.05
C VAL A 135 20.46 -4.89 16.55
N ARG A 136 21.22 -5.73 15.85
CA ARG A 136 22.48 -5.34 15.20
C ARG A 136 22.32 -5.47 13.70
N LYS A 137 22.53 -4.37 12.96
CA LYS A 137 22.48 -4.33 11.49
C LYS A 137 23.79 -3.82 10.92
N GLU A 138 24.08 -4.22 9.70
CA GLU A 138 25.21 -3.68 8.95
C GLU A 138 24.92 -2.24 8.56
N ASP A 139 25.91 -1.37 8.73
CA ASP A 139 25.82 0.04 8.42
C ASP A 139 27.10 0.42 7.66
N LEU A 140 26.93 0.72 6.36
CA LEU A 140 28.03 1.02 5.45
C LEU A 140 28.63 2.42 5.71
N ASP A 141 27.93 3.26 6.47
CA ASP A 141 28.41 4.59 6.85
C ASP A 141 29.36 4.54 8.05
N LEU A 142 29.52 3.39 8.71
CA LEU A 142 30.47 3.24 9.82
C LEU A 142 31.91 3.17 9.31
N ASP A 143 32.77 3.99 9.90
CA ASP A 143 34.23 3.87 9.77
C ASP A 143 34.63 2.47 10.26
N ASN A 144 35.12 1.63 9.35
CA ASN A 144 35.45 0.20 9.53
C ASN A 144 34.30 -0.84 9.38
N HIS A 145 33.24 -0.53 8.63
CA HIS A 145 32.19 -1.52 8.30
C HIS A 145 32.73 -2.78 7.58
N LEU A 146 33.84 -2.68 6.84
CA LEU A 146 34.51 -3.81 6.18
C LEU A 146 35.11 -4.83 7.16
N VAL A 147 35.28 -4.46 8.44
CA VAL A 147 35.76 -5.34 9.51
C VAL A 147 34.59 -6.10 10.18
N GLY A 148 33.36 -5.91 9.69
CA GLY A 148 32.16 -6.57 10.21
C GLY A 148 31.52 -5.87 11.41
N LEU A 149 31.89 -4.61 11.68
CA LEU A 149 31.23 -3.79 12.71
C LEU A 149 29.77 -3.56 12.33
N LYS A 150 28.87 -3.83 13.28
CA LYS A 150 27.43 -3.67 13.11
C LYS A 150 26.91 -2.53 13.99
N GLN A 151 26.08 -1.69 13.41
CA GLN A 151 25.35 -0.66 14.14
C GLN A 151 24.30 -1.32 15.04
N THR A 152 24.30 -0.93 16.32
CA THR A 152 23.30 -1.39 17.28
C THR A 152 22.12 -0.41 17.28
N LEU A 153 20.95 -0.92 16.93
CA LEU A 153 19.70 -0.18 16.74
C LEU A 153 18.64 -0.65 17.73
N ILE A 154 17.67 0.21 18.03
CA ILE A 154 16.44 -0.18 18.74
C ILE A 154 15.33 -0.35 17.70
N LYS A 155 14.82 -1.55 17.53
CA LYS A 155 13.66 -1.87 16.69
C LYS A 155 12.38 -1.60 17.48
N LEU A 156 11.53 -0.73 16.95
CA LEU A 156 10.18 -0.49 17.46
C LEU A 156 9.19 -1.19 16.54
N SER A 157 8.44 -2.16 17.06
CA SER A 157 7.39 -2.85 16.29
C SER A 157 6.01 -2.47 16.79
N PHE A 158 5.04 -2.41 15.87
CA PHE A 158 3.68 -1.93 16.11
C PHE A 158 2.65 -3.01 15.74
N LEU A 159 1.42 -2.88 16.23
CA LEU A 159 0.31 -3.72 15.78
C LEU A 159 -0.27 -3.19 14.46
N THR A 160 -0.39 -1.86 14.35
CA THR A 160 -0.93 -1.19 13.16
C THR A 160 0.02 -0.16 12.58
N THR A 161 -0.14 0.17 11.30
CA THR A 161 0.57 1.30 10.68
C THR A 161 0.15 2.64 11.27
N ASN A 162 -1.08 2.76 11.80
CA ASN A 162 -1.54 3.96 12.47
C ASN A 162 -0.74 4.23 13.76
N ASP A 163 -0.51 3.20 14.57
CA ASP A 163 0.31 3.32 15.79
C ASP A 163 1.76 3.68 15.46
N LEU A 164 2.31 3.07 14.40
CA LEU A 164 3.63 3.45 13.87
C LEU A 164 3.69 4.95 13.57
N MET A 165 2.68 5.47 12.86
CA MET A 165 2.62 6.89 12.49
C MET A 165 2.52 7.80 13.72
N LYS A 166 1.70 7.42 14.71
CA LYS A 166 1.53 8.17 15.98
C LYS A 166 2.84 8.27 16.78
N VAL A 167 3.69 7.23 16.76
CA VAL A 167 5.00 7.25 17.44
C VAL A 167 6.08 7.92 16.58
N ARG A 168 6.02 7.76 15.26
CA ARG A 168 6.98 8.33 14.31
C ARG A 168 7.01 9.86 14.35
N GLN A 169 5.85 10.51 14.36
CA GLN A 169 5.74 11.98 14.31
C GLN A 169 6.49 12.70 15.45
N PRO A 170 6.25 12.38 16.74
CA PRO A 170 6.98 13.02 17.83
C PRO A 170 8.48 12.70 17.79
N LEU A 171 8.87 11.46 17.45
CA LEU A 171 10.29 11.08 17.35
C LEU A 171 11.03 11.85 16.25
N LEU A 172 10.43 12.00 15.07
CA LEU A 172 11.00 12.80 13.98
C LEU A 172 11.20 14.27 14.41
N SER A 173 10.21 14.86 15.06
CA SER A 173 10.30 16.22 15.58
C SER A 173 11.42 16.36 16.63
N GLY A 174 11.54 15.36 17.52
CA GLY A 174 12.62 15.25 18.49
C GLY A 174 14.00 15.20 17.86
N VAL A 175 14.20 14.26 16.94
CA VAL A 175 15.47 14.07 16.22
C VAL A 175 15.89 15.34 15.49
N ARG A 176 14.95 16.04 14.84
CA ARG A 176 15.23 17.32 14.17
C ARG A 176 15.74 18.37 15.16
N ARG A 177 15.04 18.54 16.29
CA ARG A 177 15.46 19.46 17.35
C ARG A 177 16.82 19.10 17.93
N ASN A 178 17.08 17.82 18.19
CA ASN A 178 18.35 17.34 18.72
C ASN A 178 19.51 17.60 17.76
N ARG A 179 19.28 17.39 16.45
CA ARG A 179 20.28 17.68 15.40
C ARG A 179 20.59 19.17 15.31
N GLU A 180 19.57 20.03 15.36
CA GLU A 180 19.74 21.49 15.36
C GLU A 180 20.50 21.94 16.61
N ALA A 181 20.14 21.44 17.80
CA ALA A 181 20.82 21.74 19.04
C ALA A 181 22.28 21.27 19.04
N ALA A 182 22.57 20.09 18.48
CA ALA A 182 23.93 19.58 18.34
C ALA A 182 24.78 20.43 17.40
N LYS A 183 24.23 20.89 16.27
CA LYS A 183 24.91 21.83 15.36
C LYS A 183 25.23 23.15 16.05
N SER A 184 24.26 23.75 16.75
CA SER A 184 24.47 25.00 17.49
C SER A 184 25.51 24.86 18.60
N ARG A 185 25.52 23.72 19.32
CA ARG A 185 26.56 23.43 20.33
C ARG A 185 27.94 23.26 19.71
N SER A 186 28.06 22.60 18.55
CA SER A 186 29.33 22.47 17.83
C SER A 186 29.87 23.84 17.41
N VAL A 187 29.04 24.70 16.83
CA VAL A 187 29.44 26.05 16.42
C VAL A 187 29.86 26.89 17.62
N TYR A 188 29.14 26.79 18.74
CA TYR A 188 29.49 27.50 19.98
C TYR A 188 30.77 26.94 20.61
N ALA A 189 30.98 25.62 20.57
CA ALA A 189 32.20 24.98 21.03
C ALA A 189 33.40 25.36 20.15
N ASP A 190 33.24 25.48 18.82
CA ASP A 190 34.29 25.94 17.92
C ASP A 190 34.63 27.44 18.16
N LEU A 191 33.63 28.26 18.50
CA LEU A 191 33.82 29.65 18.90
C LEU A 191 34.50 29.78 20.28
N LEU A 192 34.19 28.87 21.22
CA LEU A 192 34.80 28.81 22.55
C LEU A 192 36.17 28.11 22.55
N ALA A 193 36.49 27.24 21.59
CA ALA A 193 37.80 26.62 21.47
C ALA A 193 38.93 27.64 21.19
N GLY A 194 38.58 28.90 20.85
CA GLY A 194 39.50 30.03 20.82
C GLY A 194 39.68 30.77 22.16
N VAL A 195 38.94 30.42 23.21
CA VAL A 195 39.02 31.02 24.55
C VAL A 195 38.95 29.92 25.61
N ASN A 196 40.08 29.62 26.25
CA ASN A 196 40.15 28.68 27.37
C ASN A 196 39.22 29.15 28.51
N VAL A 197 38.03 28.56 28.60
CA VAL A 197 37.14 28.71 29.74
C VAL A 197 36.85 27.33 30.30
N ASP A 198 37.60 27.01 31.36
CA ASP A 198 37.25 25.90 32.27
C ASP A 198 35.91 26.21 32.91
N SER A 199 34.92 25.37 32.69
CA SER A 199 33.68 25.39 33.46
C SER A 199 33.10 23.98 33.56
N ALA A 200 33.50 23.33 34.64
CA ALA A 200 32.80 22.19 35.20
C ALA A 200 31.45 22.67 35.75
N ASP A 201 30.36 22.19 35.17
CA ASP A 201 29.06 22.20 35.85
C ASP A 201 28.28 20.92 35.52
N THR A 202 28.52 19.90 36.33
CA THR A 202 27.80 18.63 36.30
C THR A 202 26.52 18.78 37.13
N SER A 203 25.57 19.57 36.63
CA SER A 203 24.22 19.57 37.19
C SER A 203 23.49 18.32 36.71
N LYS A 204 23.07 17.48 37.66
CA LYS A 204 22.13 16.36 37.47
C LYS A 204 20.79 16.89 36.94
N ARG A 205 20.74 17.28 35.67
CA ARG A 205 19.49 17.44 34.93
C ARG A 205 18.89 16.05 34.79
N SER A 206 17.63 15.88 35.19
CA SER A 206 16.81 14.72 34.81
C SER A 206 17.07 14.45 33.33
N GLN A 207 17.81 13.39 33.03
CA GLN A 207 18.33 13.19 31.68
C GLN A 207 17.15 12.96 30.75
N ASP A 208 16.90 13.91 29.85
CA ASP A 208 15.88 13.73 28.84
C ASP A 208 16.39 12.69 27.84
N TYR A 209 15.99 11.44 28.04
CA TYR A 209 16.34 10.34 27.15
C TYR A 209 15.91 10.59 25.70
N PHE A 210 14.95 11.50 25.48
CA PHE A 210 14.56 11.96 24.15
C PHE A 210 15.67 12.76 23.45
N GLU A 211 16.47 13.54 24.18
CA GLU A 211 17.64 14.25 23.64
C GLU A 211 18.79 13.30 23.26
N SER A 212 18.76 12.08 23.78
CA SER A 212 19.78 11.04 23.50
C SER A 212 19.49 10.24 22.23
N ILE A 213 18.37 10.52 21.57
CA ILE A 213 18.00 9.95 20.27
C ILE A 213 18.68 10.75 19.17
N ILE A 214 19.46 10.06 18.33
CA ILE A 214 20.31 10.65 17.29
C ILE A 214 19.57 10.68 15.94
N ASP A 215 18.88 9.58 15.62
CA ASP A 215 18.22 9.39 14.33
C ASP A 215 17.14 8.31 14.41
N ILE A 216 16.27 8.27 13.40
CA ILE A 216 15.42 7.12 13.13
C ILE A 216 15.63 6.66 11.68
N ARG A 217 15.58 5.35 11.45
CA ARG A 217 15.88 4.72 10.16
C ARG A 217 14.74 3.82 9.69
N GLU A 218 14.58 3.73 8.38
CA GLU A 218 13.58 2.91 7.69
C GLU A 218 12.12 3.18 8.14
N TYR A 219 11.81 4.42 8.51
CA TYR A 219 10.50 4.86 9.03
C TYR A 219 9.47 5.23 7.94
N ASP A 220 9.93 5.28 6.69
CA ASP A 220 9.22 5.73 5.49
C ASP A 220 9.09 4.62 4.44
N VAL A 221 9.51 3.40 4.76
CA VAL A 221 9.29 2.22 3.90
C VAL A 221 7.79 1.91 3.88
N PRO A 222 7.14 1.91 2.70
CA PRO A 222 5.74 1.53 2.58
C PRO A 222 5.51 0.13 3.15
N TYR A 223 4.40 -0.05 3.87
CA TYR A 223 4.18 -1.26 4.65
C TYR A 223 4.11 -2.54 3.79
N HIS A 224 3.37 -2.53 2.68
CA HIS A 224 3.32 -3.68 1.76
C HIS A 224 4.70 -4.01 1.14
N VAL A 225 5.53 -2.99 0.86
CA VAL A 225 6.91 -3.17 0.39
C VAL A 225 7.77 -3.83 1.47
N ARG A 226 7.66 -3.38 2.72
CA ARG A 226 8.33 -4.00 3.86
C ARG A 226 8.00 -5.49 3.97
N VAL A 227 6.72 -5.83 3.93
CA VAL A 227 6.27 -7.23 4.04
C VAL A 227 6.82 -8.06 2.88
N SER A 228 6.73 -7.55 1.65
CA SER A 228 7.27 -8.20 0.45
C SER A 228 8.77 -8.49 0.56
N ILE A 229 9.57 -7.51 1.02
CA ILE A 229 11.02 -7.65 1.19
C ILE A 229 11.34 -8.67 2.28
N ASP A 230 10.77 -8.50 3.47
CA ASP A 230 11.13 -9.29 4.65
C ASP A 230 10.73 -10.76 4.48
N LEU A 231 9.57 -11.03 3.87
CA LEU A 231 9.07 -12.38 3.61
C LEU A 231 9.55 -12.96 2.27
N ARG A 232 10.20 -12.15 1.42
CA ARG A 232 10.64 -12.51 0.07
C ARG A 232 9.50 -13.01 -0.83
N VAL A 233 8.32 -12.41 -0.68
CA VAL A 233 7.12 -12.69 -1.47
C VAL A 233 6.93 -11.54 -2.47
N THR A 234 7.00 -11.85 -3.75
CA THR A 234 6.88 -10.90 -4.86
C THR A 234 5.83 -11.36 -5.87
N VAL A 235 5.04 -10.41 -6.37
CA VAL A 235 4.08 -10.59 -7.48
C VAL A 235 4.77 -11.19 -8.72
N GLY A 236 4.01 -11.93 -9.52
CA GLY A 236 4.49 -12.53 -10.76
C GLY A 236 5.15 -13.91 -10.60
N ARG A 237 4.94 -14.57 -9.45
CA ARG A 237 5.55 -15.87 -9.13
C ARG A 237 4.54 -16.84 -8.54
N TRP A 238 4.83 -18.13 -8.66
CA TRP A 238 4.03 -19.21 -8.08
C TRP A 238 4.39 -19.46 -6.62
N TYR A 239 3.38 -19.68 -5.79
CA TYR A 239 3.55 -20.03 -4.38
C TYR A 239 2.62 -21.17 -4.00
N SER A 240 3.14 -22.06 -3.16
CA SER A 240 2.34 -22.94 -2.32
C SER A 240 1.87 -22.15 -1.11
N VAL A 241 0.55 -22.09 -0.93
CA VAL A 241 -0.10 -21.32 0.13
C VAL A 241 -0.91 -22.28 0.99
N ARG A 242 -0.65 -22.26 2.29
CA ARG A 242 -1.48 -22.93 3.31
C ARG A 242 -2.06 -21.86 4.22
N GLY A 243 -3.37 -21.90 4.44
CA GLY A 243 -4.05 -20.97 5.34
C GLY A 243 -3.59 -21.16 6.78
N GLY A 244 -3.80 -20.11 7.58
CA GLY A 244 -3.33 -20.07 8.98
C GLY A 244 -4.13 -20.97 9.93
N GLY A 245 -5.30 -21.48 9.53
CA GLY A 245 -6.20 -22.24 10.39
C GLY A 245 -6.40 -21.57 11.76
N SER A 246 -6.15 -22.29 12.85
CA SER A 246 -6.26 -21.75 14.21
C SER A 246 -5.15 -20.78 14.60
N SER A 247 -3.98 -20.83 13.95
CA SER A 247 -2.84 -19.96 14.28
C SER A 247 -2.97 -18.53 13.70
N GLY A 248 -3.90 -18.32 12.78
CA GLY A 248 -4.13 -17.04 12.11
C GLY A 248 -3.03 -16.59 11.13
N VAL A 249 -1.88 -17.27 11.06
CA VAL A 249 -0.75 -16.89 10.19
C VAL A 249 -0.59 -17.89 9.04
N PRO A 250 -0.76 -17.47 7.78
CA PRO A 250 -0.60 -18.37 6.63
C PRO A 250 0.88 -18.66 6.35
N VAL A 251 1.13 -19.78 5.65
CA VAL A 251 2.45 -20.16 5.15
C VAL A 251 2.47 -20.01 3.63
N ILE A 252 3.40 -19.19 3.13
CA ILE A 252 3.57 -18.91 1.70
C ILE A 252 4.98 -19.35 1.29
N THR A 253 5.08 -20.34 0.40
CA THR A 253 6.35 -20.94 -0.03
C THR A 253 6.53 -20.82 -1.54
N HIS A 254 7.60 -20.17 -1.98
CA HIS A 254 7.88 -19.95 -3.40
C HIS A 254 8.13 -21.27 -4.15
N ARG A 255 7.39 -21.49 -5.24
CA ARG A 255 7.51 -22.60 -6.17
C ARG A 255 8.34 -22.19 -7.39
N LYS A 256 9.66 -22.42 -7.29
CA LYS A 256 10.64 -22.09 -8.34
C LYS A 256 10.59 -23.00 -9.57
N ASP A 257 9.93 -24.14 -9.41
CA ASP A 257 9.77 -25.19 -10.42
C ASP A 257 8.70 -24.87 -11.46
N ILE A 258 7.79 -23.92 -11.17
CA ILE A 258 6.75 -23.47 -12.10
C ILE A 258 7.15 -22.11 -12.69
N LEU A 259 7.38 -22.08 -14.00
CA LEU A 259 7.86 -20.89 -14.71
C LEU A 259 6.82 -20.25 -15.63
N VAL A 260 5.88 -21.05 -16.13
CA VAL A 260 4.82 -20.59 -17.05
C VAL A 260 3.83 -19.72 -16.29
N TRP A 261 3.40 -18.63 -16.89
CA TRP A 261 2.40 -17.74 -16.28
C TRP A 261 0.99 -18.26 -16.58
N PRO A 262 0.03 -18.07 -15.67
CA PRO A 262 -1.36 -18.39 -15.98
C PRO A 262 -1.92 -17.37 -16.98
N ASP A 263 -2.94 -17.78 -17.72
CA ASP A 263 -3.70 -16.86 -18.57
C ASP A 263 -4.50 -15.90 -17.67
N CYS A 264 -4.17 -14.61 -17.78
CA CYS A 264 -4.89 -13.57 -17.07
C CYS A 264 -5.91 -12.94 -18.02
N ILE A 265 -7.14 -12.79 -17.54
CA ILE A 265 -8.17 -12.01 -18.23
C ILE A 265 -7.78 -10.54 -18.22
N VAL A 266 -7.43 -10.02 -19.39
CA VAL A 266 -7.08 -8.60 -19.59
C VAL A 266 -8.25 -7.88 -20.24
N PHE A 267 -8.71 -6.80 -19.59
CA PHE A 267 -9.80 -5.96 -20.05
C PHE A 267 -9.25 -4.59 -20.43
N ALA A 268 -9.05 -4.37 -21.73
CA ALA A 268 -8.59 -3.09 -22.25
C ALA A 268 -9.79 -2.29 -22.73
N TYR A 269 -9.98 -1.05 -22.28
CA TYR A 269 -11.10 -0.22 -22.72
C TYR A 269 -10.70 1.23 -22.97
N ASP A 270 -11.53 1.91 -23.76
CA ASP A 270 -11.41 3.31 -24.11
C ASP A 270 -12.82 3.89 -24.32
N ILE A 271 -13.06 5.11 -23.84
CA ILE A 271 -14.36 5.78 -23.96
C ILE A 271 -14.32 6.89 -25.00
N GLU A 272 -15.43 7.04 -25.72
CA GLU A 272 -15.67 8.19 -26.59
C GLU A 272 -16.81 9.02 -26.02
N THR A 273 -16.61 10.33 -25.92
CA THR A 273 -17.56 11.26 -25.28
C THR A 273 -17.97 12.36 -26.25
N THR A 274 -19.13 12.97 -25.99
CA THR A 274 -19.44 14.25 -26.62
C THR A 274 -18.47 15.32 -26.14
N LYS A 275 -18.39 16.41 -26.91
CA LYS A 275 -17.70 17.62 -26.48
C LYS A 275 -18.20 18.82 -27.26
N LEU A 276 -18.12 19.99 -26.63
CA LEU A 276 -18.35 21.25 -27.32
C LEU A 276 -17.27 21.53 -28.38
N PRO A 277 -17.60 22.24 -29.48
CA PRO A 277 -16.62 22.67 -30.47
C PRO A 277 -15.48 23.47 -29.83
N LEU A 278 -14.24 23.13 -30.19
CA LEU A 278 -13.01 23.78 -29.71
C LEU A 278 -12.79 23.75 -28.18
N LYS A 279 -13.52 22.89 -27.44
CA LYS A 279 -13.31 22.64 -26.02
C LYS A 279 -12.91 21.18 -25.76
N PHE A 280 -12.39 20.94 -24.57
CA PHE A 280 -12.24 19.61 -23.98
C PHE A 280 -13.61 19.10 -23.49
N PRO A 281 -13.80 17.77 -23.43
CA PRO A 281 -14.98 17.18 -22.80
C PRO A 281 -15.09 17.57 -21.31
N ASP A 282 -16.32 17.75 -20.82
CA ASP A 282 -16.63 18.03 -19.42
C ASP A 282 -17.69 17.04 -18.92
N SER A 283 -17.32 16.13 -18.02
CA SER A 283 -18.21 15.08 -17.49
C SER A 283 -19.44 15.60 -16.73
N SER A 284 -19.49 16.89 -16.39
CA SER A 284 -20.69 17.49 -15.78
C SER A 284 -21.79 17.81 -16.82
N THR A 285 -21.44 17.89 -18.11
CA THR A 285 -22.34 18.35 -19.18
C THR A 285 -22.34 17.49 -20.43
N ASP A 286 -21.21 16.87 -20.75
CA ASP A 286 -21.04 15.96 -21.87
C ASP A 286 -21.39 14.53 -21.45
N GLN A 287 -21.67 13.68 -22.45
CA GLN A 287 -22.11 12.30 -22.24
C GLN A 287 -21.17 11.32 -22.92
N ILE A 288 -21.11 10.09 -22.42
CA ILE A 288 -20.47 8.96 -23.07
C ILE A 288 -21.32 8.55 -24.28
N MET A 289 -20.70 8.56 -25.46
CA MET A 289 -21.35 8.14 -26.70
C MET A 289 -21.02 6.69 -27.07
N MET A 290 -19.82 6.21 -26.75
CA MET A 290 -19.41 4.82 -26.98
C MET A 290 -18.40 4.37 -25.93
N ILE A 291 -18.40 3.06 -25.62
CA ILE A 291 -17.31 2.41 -24.90
C ILE A 291 -16.85 1.23 -25.75
N SER A 292 -15.58 1.27 -26.16
CA SER A 292 -14.95 0.15 -26.84
C SER A 292 -14.05 -0.60 -25.86
N TYR A 293 -14.06 -1.92 -25.92
CA TYR A 293 -13.18 -2.73 -25.09
C TYR A 293 -12.83 -4.06 -25.73
N MET A 294 -11.70 -4.63 -25.32
CA MET A 294 -11.23 -5.94 -25.74
C MET A 294 -11.00 -6.82 -24.51
N ILE A 295 -11.42 -8.08 -24.63
CA ILE A 295 -11.20 -9.13 -23.65
C ILE A 295 -10.60 -10.31 -24.41
N ASP A 296 -9.35 -10.67 -24.11
CA ASP A 296 -8.65 -11.82 -24.68
C ASP A 296 -8.83 -11.98 -26.20
N ALA A 297 -8.58 -10.88 -26.95
CA ALA A 297 -8.71 -10.72 -28.40
C ALA A 297 -10.13 -10.62 -28.98
N GLN A 298 -11.19 -10.77 -28.18
CA GLN A 298 -12.55 -10.44 -28.60
C GLN A 298 -12.84 -8.95 -28.34
N GLY A 299 -13.21 -8.22 -29.39
CA GLY A 299 -13.65 -6.83 -29.31
C GLY A 299 -15.14 -6.70 -28.99
N TYR A 300 -15.48 -5.64 -28.28
CA TYR A 300 -16.83 -5.24 -27.97
C TYR A 300 -16.98 -3.73 -28.11
N LEU A 301 -18.16 -3.30 -28.55
CA LEU A 301 -18.52 -1.89 -28.63
C LEU A 301 -19.91 -1.70 -28.06
N ILE A 302 -20.04 -0.85 -27.04
CA ILE A 302 -21.35 -0.41 -26.54
C ILE A 302 -21.59 1.00 -27.08
N THR A 303 -22.77 1.24 -27.68
CA THR A 303 -23.14 2.54 -28.24
C THR A 303 -24.34 3.14 -27.51
N ASN A 304 -24.33 4.46 -27.34
CA ASN A 304 -25.47 5.21 -26.80
C ASN A 304 -26.34 5.75 -27.95
N ARG A 305 -27.55 5.21 -28.10
CA ARG A 305 -28.49 5.54 -29.19
C ARG A 305 -29.18 6.91 -29.04
N GLU A 306 -28.99 7.64 -27.94
CA GLU A 306 -29.40 9.04 -27.84
C GLU A 306 -28.51 9.96 -28.71
N ILE A 307 -27.26 9.55 -28.94
CA ILE A 307 -26.25 10.35 -29.65
C ILE A 307 -25.92 9.72 -31.00
N VAL A 308 -25.63 8.42 -31.02
CA VAL A 308 -25.45 7.66 -32.26
C VAL A 308 -26.81 7.64 -32.95
N SER A 309 -26.88 7.84 -34.27
CA SER A 309 -28.17 7.98 -34.96
C SER A 309 -28.74 6.67 -35.53
N GLN A 310 -27.89 5.68 -35.77
CA GLN A 310 -28.27 4.36 -36.30
C GLN A 310 -27.61 3.23 -35.50
N ASP A 311 -28.25 2.06 -35.50
CA ASP A 311 -27.66 0.86 -34.92
C ASP A 311 -26.39 0.49 -35.70
N VAL A 312 -25.33 0.15 -34.98
CA VAL A 312 -24.09 -0.33 -35.56
C VAL A 312 -24.12 -1.86 -35.56
N GLU A 313 -23.86 -2.47 -36.71
CA GLU A 313 -23.78 -3.93 -36.85
C GLU A 313 -22.41 -4.45 -36.39
N ASP A 314 -22.33 -5.73 -36.02
CA ASP A 314 -21.07 -6.41 -35.76
C ASP A 314 -20.12 -6.28 -36.95
N PHE A 315 -18.84 -6.03 -36.66
CA PHE A 315 -17.83 -5.77 -37.70
C PHE A 315 -16.46 -6.31 -37.29
N GLU A 316 -15.51 -6.25 -38.21
CA GLU A 316 -14.12 -6.64 -37.95
C GLU A 316 -13.19 -5.47 -38.27
N TYR A 317 -12.29 -5.15 -37.34
CA TYR A 317 -11.20 -4.21 -37.53
C TYR A 317 -9.87 -4.90 -37.19
N THR A 318 -9.25 -5.48 -38.21
CA THR A 318 -7.96 -6.18 -38.11
C THR A 318 -6.90 -5.35 -38.83
N PRO A 319 -6.22 -4.39 -38.15
CA PRO A 319 -5.25 -3.50 -38.79
C PRO A 319 -3.99 -4.24 -39.25
N ARG A 320 -3.66 -5.37 -38.63
CA ARG A 320 -2.61 -6.31 -39.04
C ARG A 320 -3.02 -7.74 -38.71
N PRO A 321 -2.48 -8.77 -39.39
CA PRO A 321 -2.80 -10.16 -39.11
C PRO A 321 -2.54 -10.60 -37.66
N GLU A 322 -1.60 -9.97 -36.96
CA GLU A 322 -1.31 -10.29 -35.56
C GLU A 322 -2.25 -9.59 -34.56
N PHE A 323 -3.11 -8.68 -35.04
CA PHE A 323 -4.05 -7.88 -34.25
C PHE A 323 -5.47 -8.09 -34.76
N GLU A 324 -5.96 -9.32 -34.68
CA GLU A 324 -7.35 -9.65 -34.98
C GLU A 324 -8.29 -8.85 -34.05
N GLY A 325 -9.35 -8.31 -34.63
CA GLY A 325 -10.31 -7.49 -33.89
C GLY A 325 -11.74 -7.68 -34.39
N PRO A 326 -12.36 -8.86 -34.21
CA PRO A 326 -13.80 -9.00 -34.38
C PRO A 326 -14.52 -8.24 -33.25
N PHE A 327 -15.55 -7.46 -33.59
CA PHE A 327 -16.34 -6.67 -32.65
C PHE A 327 -17.79 -7.14 -32.60
N ILE A 328 -18.25 -7.44 -31.38
CA ILE A 328 -19.67 -7.62 -31.06
C ILE A 328 -20.21 -6.28 -30.54
N VAL A 329 -21.32 -5.84 -31.11
CA VAL A 329 -21.87 -4.51 -30.83
C VAL A 329 -23.14 -4.58 -29.99
N PHE A 330 -23.20 -3.77 -28.94
CA PHE A 330 -24.36 -3.57 -28.09
C PHE A 330 -24.92 -2.17 -28.29
N ASN A 331 -26.05 -2.06 -28.99
CA ASN A 331 -26.74 -0.79 -29.20
C ASN A 331 -27.70 -0.52 -28.04
N GLU A 332 -27.27 0.26 -27.05
CA GLU A 332 -28.03 0.55 -25.83
C GLU A 332 -28.83 1.85 -25.97
N PRO A 333 -30.08 1.91 -25.42
CA PRO A 333 -31.02 2.99 -25.72
C PRO A 333 -30.59 4.36 -25.19
N ASN A 334 -29.75 4.42 -24.16
CA ASN A 334 -29.28 5.65 -23.52
C ASN A 334 -27.96 5.42 -22.76
N GLU A 335 -27.37 6.50 -22.23
CA GLU A 335 -26.10 6.47 -21.49
C GLU A 335 -26.13 5.56 -20.26
N MET A 336 -27.23 5.57 -19.49
CA MET A 336 -27.37 4.73 -18.30
C MET A 336 -27.33 3.24 -18.64
N ALA A 337 -28.05 2.83 -19.69
CA ALA A 337 -28.05 1.45 -20.17
C ALA A 337 -26.66 1.03 -20.69
N LEU A 338 -25.94 1.94 -21.37
CA LEU A 338 -24.56 1.72 -21.79
C LEU A 338 -23.63 1.47 -20.60
N ILE A 339 -23.69 2.29 -19.55
CA ILE A 339 -22.86 2.14 -18.35
C ILE A 339 -23.22 0.86 -17.60
N GLN A 340 -24.52 0.55 -17.49
CA GLN A 340 -24.97 -0.68 -16.84
C GLN A 340 -24.46 -1.92 -17.59
N ARG A 341 -24.58 -1.95 -18.93
CA ARG A 341 -24.04 -3.03 -19.76
C ARG A 341 -22.55 -3.22 -19.56
N PHE A 342 -21.79 -2.12 -19.50
CA PHE A 342 -20.34 -2.15 -19.28
C PHE A 342 -20.00 -2.81 -17.93
N PHE A 343 -20.66 -2.38 -16.84
CA PHE A 343 -20.42 -2.99 -15.53
C PHE A 343 -20.95 -4.42 -15.42
N ASP A 344 -22.09 -4.75 -16.04
CA ASP A 344 -22.61 -6.11 -16.05
C ASP A 344 -21.60 -7.08 -16.68
N HIS A 345 -21.01 -6.69 -17.82
CA HIS A 345 -20.02 -7.51 -18.50
C HIS A 345 -18.70 -7.61 -17.72
N ILE A 346 -18.26 -6.53 -17.07
CA ILE A 346 -17.13 -6.57 -16.13
C ILE A 346 -17.40 -7.56 -14.99
N MET A 347 -18.61 -7.58 -14.44
CA MET A 347 -18.97 -8.48 -13.34
C MET A 347 -19.15 -9.94 -13.78
N GLU A 348 -19.52 -10.16 -15.04
CA GLU A 348 -19.60 -11.49 -15.67
C GLU A 348 -18.20 -12.07 -15.87
N VAL A 349 -17.32 -11.32 -16.52
CA VAL A 349 -15.97 -11.77 -16.91
C VAL A 349 -15.00 -11.73 -15.71
N ARG A 350 -15.19 -10.76 -14.80
CA ARG A 350 -14.36 -10.52 -13.61
C ARG A 350 -12.88 -10.40 -13.98
N PRO A 351 -12.49 -9.36 -14.73
CA PRO A 351 -11.12 -9.23 -15.24
C PRO A 351 -10.08 -9.10 -14.12
N HIS A 352 -8.87 -9.55 -14.41
CA HIS A 352 -7.74 -9.45 -13.47
C HIS A 352 -6.99 -8.14 -13.65
N ILE A 353 -6.94 -7.64 -14.88
CA ILE A 353 -6.13 -6.48 -15.29
C ILE A 353 -7.02 -5.57 -16.12
N PHE A 354 -7.13 -4.31 -15.70
CA PHE A 354 -7.69 -3.25 -16.53
C PHE A 354 -6.56 -2.51 -17.24
N VAL A 355 -6.76 -2.23 -18.53
CA VAL A 355 -5.81 -1.47 -19.35
C VAL A 355 -6.57 -0.31 -20.00
N THR A 356 -6.00 0.89 -19.89
CA THR A 356 -6.52 2.10 -20.55
C THR A 356 -5.35 2.93 -21.06
N TYR A 357 -5.63 3.87 -21.96
CA TYR A 357 -4.64 4.86 -22.36
C TYR A 357 -5.04 6.22 -21.78
N ASN A 358 -4.26 6.73 -20.81
CA ASN A 358 -4.58 7.98 -20.08
C ASN A 358 -5.86 7.92 -19.22
N GLY A 359 -6.38 6.72 -18.92
CA GLY A 359 -7.65 6.57 -18.20
C GLY A 359 -7.69 7.14 -16.79
N ASP A 360 -6.57 7.19 -16.05
CA ASP A 360 -6.53 7.83 -14.73
C ASP A 360 -6.90 9.32 -14.75
N PHE A 361 -6.74 9.98 -15.91
CA PHE A 361 -6.99 11.42 -16.06
C PHE A 361 -8.22 11.73 -16.91
N PHE A 362 -8.80 10.75 -17.59
CA PHE A 362 -9.93 10.94 -18.48
C PHE A 362 -10.99 9.85 -18.28
N ASP A 363 -10.72 8.61 -18.69
CA ASP A 363 -11.72 7.54 -18.77
C ASP A 363 -12.35 7.10 -17.44
N TRP A 364 -11.58 7.09 -16.34
CA TRP A 364 -12.11 6.72 -15.01
C TRP A 364 -12.79 7.88 -14.28
N PRO A 365 -12.27 9.14 -14.35
CA PRO A 365 -12.96 10.29 -13.76
C PRO A 365 -14.19 10.77 -14.51
N PHE A 366 -14.25 10.56 -15.83
CA PHE A 366 -15.42 10.84 -16.66
C PHE A 366 -16.50 9.80 -16.33
#